data_AF-A0A7N0ZT93-F1
#
_entry.id   AF-A0A7N0ZT93-F1
#
_cell.length_a   1.000
_cell.length_b   1.000
_cell.length_c   1.000
_cell.angle_alpha   90.00
_cell.angle_beta   90.00
_cell.angle_gamma   90.00
#
_symmetry.space_group_name_H-M   'P 1'
#
loop_
_entity.id
_entity.type
_entity.pdbx_description
1 polymer ?
#
loop_
_entity_poly.entity_id
_entity_poly.type
_entity_poly.pdbx_seq_one_letter_code
_entity_poly.pdbx_strand_id
1 'polypeptide(L)'
;MLTGLLGNLSLLSYFAKKKEAGAMAVQTLGVISRYVVLAQLAMVEAMSLPYFVVISAVIASGLVLNFMSYFGFLNARIWGLWEDFITIGGLSVLPQVMWSTFVPYIPDSILPGAICLTAAIGAVIMARLGKLSEAGMKFYGGIFGWTATLLFMWMPVSQMWTNILNPSNIKGLSAMSMFLAMTGNGLMLARTLLIRDLMWFTGAAWTTIFYGWGNLLCLYICNTISQEFFLAATTGLAAWIGFALWRDTSVHGYDSPFRPLEELVFGSR
;
A
#
# COMPACT_ATOMS: atom_id res chain seq x y z
N MET A 1 1.60 11.26 4.82
CA MET A 1 1.80 10.40 6.02
C MET A 1 0.58 9.56 6.36
N LEU A 2 -0.61 10.16 6.53
CA LEU A 2 -1.85 9.45 6.87
C LEU A 2 -2.24 8.36 5.86
N THR A 3 -2.13 8.62 4.56
CA THR A 3 -2.39 7.65 3.48
C THR A 3 -1.55 6.39 3.62
N GLY A 4 -0.28 6.55 4.00
CA GLY A 4 0.62 5.42 4.19
C GLY A 4 0.37 4.62 5.44
N LEU A 5 -0.07 5.29 6.52
CA LEU A 5 -0.49 4.62 7.73
C LEU A 5 -1.73 3.75 7.46
N LEU A 6 -2.76 4.34 6.83
CA LEU A 6 -3.99 3.63 6.50
C LEU A 6 -3.75 2.55 5.46
N GLY A 7 -2.92 2.80 4.44
CA GLY A 7 -2.49 1.80 3.47
C GLY A 7 -1.86 0.58 4.14
N ASN A 8 -0.91 0.78 5.07
CA ASN A 8 -0.28 -0.34 5.78
C ASN A 8 -1.25 -1.07 6.72
N LEU A 9 -2.15 -0.35 7.40
CA LEU A 9 -3.15 -0.99 8.27
C LEU A 9 -4.14 -1.84 7.47
N SER A 10 -4.56 -1.35 6.30
CA SER A 10 -5.38 -2.11 5.36
C SER A 10 -4.62 -3.32 4.79
N LEU A 11 -3.37 -3.14 4.36
CA LEU A 11 -2.54 -4.25 3.90
C LEU A 11 -2.25 -5.27 5.00
N LEU A 12 -2.11 -4.85 6.26
CA LEU A 12 -1.99 -5.75 7.40
C LEU A 12 -3.22 -6.65 7.51
N SER A 13 -4.42 -6.11 7.30
CA SER A 13 -5.65 -6.92 7.32
C SER A 13 -5.79 -7.84 6.12
N TYR A 14 -5.28 -7.41 4.97
CA TYR A 14 -5.16 -8.27 3.80
C TYR A 14 -4.23 -9.48 4.06
N PHE A 15 -3.03 -9.24 4.59
CA PHE A 15 -2.06 -10.31 4.87
C PHE A 15 -2.46 -11.18 6.06
N ALA A 16 -3.18 -10.64 7.04
CA ALA A 16 -3.77 -11.42 8.13
C ALA A 16 -4.74 -12.48 7.60
N LYS A 17 -5.59 -12.11 6.64
CA LYS A 17 -6.52 -13.02 5.98
C LYS A 17 -5.79 -14.11 5.19
N LYS A 18 -4.67 -13.77 4.54
CA LYS A 18 -3.84 -14.70 3.77
C LYS A 18 -2.84 -15.51 4.60
N LYS A 19 -2.74 -15.26 5.90
CA LYS A 19 -1.79 -15.89 6.83
C LYS A 19 -0.31 -15.68 6.43
N GLU A 20 0.02 -14.56 5.80
CA GLU A 20 1.39 -14.22 5.40
C GLU A 20 2.15 -13.51 6.54
N ALA A 21 2.80 -14.27 7.41
CA ALA A 21 3.46 -13.76 8.62
C ALA A 21 4.52 -12.68 8.32
N GLY A 22 5.38 -12.92 7.33
CA GLY A 22 6.44 -11.98 6.96
C GLY A 22 5.88 -10.65 6.45
N ALA A 23 4.86 -10.70 5.60
CA ALA A 23 4.20 -9.52 5.09
C ALA A 23 3.48 -8.75 6.20
N MET A 24 2.81 -9.46 7.12
CA MET A 24 2.21 -8.82 8.31
C MET A 24 3.24 -8.09 9.15
N ALA A 25 4.39 -8.71 9.46
CA ALA A 25 5.45 -8.07 10.24
C ALA A 25 5.93 -6.77 9.59
N VAL A 26 6.16 -6.78 8.27
CA VAL A 26 6.54 -5.59 7.50
C VAL A 26 5.47 -4.50 7.57
N GLN A 27 4.19 -4.86 7.41
CA GLN A 27 3.11 -3.89 7.50
C GLN A 27 2.95 -3.32 8.92
N THR A 28 3.10 -4.15 9.96
CA THR A 28 3.08 -3.70 11.36
C THR A 28 4.21 -2.71 11.65
N LEU A 29 5.45 -3.01 11.22
CA LEU A 29 6.56 -2.07 11.33
C LEU A 29 6.26 -0.77 10.59
N GLY A 30 5.65 -0.86 9.41
CA GLY A 30 5.21 0.29 8.64
C GLY A 30 4.14 1.14 9.33
N VAL A 31 3.20 0.51 10.05
CA VAL A 31 2.17 1.18 10.87
C VAL A 31 2.82 1.88 12.07
N ILE A 32 3.66 1.16 12.83
CA ILE A 32 4.31 1.70 14.04
C ILE A 32 5.23 2.86 13.69
N SER A 33 6.08 2.72 12.67
CA SER A 33 7.01 3.77 12.25
C SER A 33 6.27 5.06 11.87
N ARG A 34 5.15 4.94 11.13
CA ARG A 34 4.34 6.12 10.75
C ARG A 34 3.55 6.69 11.92
N TYR A 35 3.11 5.85 12.85
CA TYR A 35 2.44 6.30 14.06
C TYR A 35 3.38 7.12 14.95
N VAL A 36 4.65 6.72 15.10
CA VAL A 36 5.66 7.50 15.83
C VAL A 36 5.79 8.90 15.23
N VAL A 37 5.84 9.02 13.90
CA VAL A 37 5.93 10.33 13.26
C VAL A 37 4.65 11.15 13.43
N LEU A 38 3.48 10.51 13.40
CA LEU A 38 2.21 11.20 13.71
C LEU A 38 2.16 11.70 15.16
N ALA A 39 2.66 10.90 16.11
CA ALA A 39 2.78 11.32 17.50
C ALA A 39 3.73 12.51 17.64
N GLN A 40 4.86 12.51 16.93
CA GLN A 40 5.78 13.66 16.89
C GLN A 40 5.09 14.93 16.37
N LEU A 41 4.29 14.83 15.31
CA LEU A 41 3.50 15.96 14.79
C LEU A 41 2.48 16.47 15.81
N ALA A 42 1.82 15.58 16.54
CA ALA A 42 0.89 15.97 17.60
C ALA A 42 1.61 16.64 18.79
N MET A 43 2.80 16.17 19.17
CA MET A 43 3.59 16.76 20.26
C MET A 43 4.05 18.19 19.97
N VAL A 44 4.27 18.53 18.69
CA VAL A 44 4.63 19.88 18.26
C VAL A 44 3.42 20.71 17.82
N GLU A 45 2.21 20.27 18.19
CA GLU A 45 0.92 20.94 17.92
C GLU A 45 0.61 21.15 16.42
N ALA A 46 1.32 20.44 15.53
CA ALA A 46 1.08 20.47 14.08
C ALA A 46 -0.14 19.65 13.65
N MET A 47 -0.73 18.86 14.56
CA MET A 47 -1.96 18.11 14.36
C MET A 47 -2.92 18.37 15.52
N SER A 48 -4.21 18.55 15.23
CA SER A 48 -5.21 18.72 16.28
C SER A 48 -5.35 17.45 17.13
N LEU A 49 -5.45 17.64 18.44
CA LEU A 49 -5.58 16.54 19.40
C LEU A 49 -6.79 15.61 19.11
N PRO A 50 -7.99 16.12 18.74
CA PRO A 50 -9.11 15.25 18.41
C PRO A 50 -8.83 14.29 17.25
N TYR A 51 -8.18 14.77 16.18
CA TYR A 51 -7.82 13.91 15.05
C TYR A 51 -6.77 12.87 15.45
N PHE A 52 -5.78 13.27 16.24
CA PHE A 52 -4.75 12.35 16.73
C PHE A 52 -5.34 11.22 17.59
N VAL A 53 -6.28 11.53 18.49
CA VAL A 53 -6.96 10.53 19.35
C VAL A 53 -7.75 9.54 18.51
N VAL A 54 -8.54 10.02 17.55
CA VAL A 54 -9.34 9.14 16.66
C VAL A 54 -8.43 8.23 15.84
N ILE A 55 -7.36 8.78 15.24
CA ILE A 55 -6.38 8.00 14.48
C ILE A 55 -5.71 6.95 15.36
N SER A 56 -5.31 7.32 16.58
CA SER A 56 -4.69 6.39 17.55
C SER A 56 -5.62 5.24 17.90
N ALA A 57 -6.91 5.53 18.14
CA ALA A 57 -7.92 4.50 18.45
C ALA A 57 -8.10 3.53 17.28
N VAL A 58 -8.14 4.03 16.04
CA VAL A 58 -8.26 3.19 14.83
C VAL A 58 -7.03 2.30 14.66
N ILE A 59 -5.81 2.83 14.85
CA ILE A 59 -4.58 2.06 14.74
C ILE A 59 -4.51 0.97 15.80
N ALA A 60 -4.75 1.33 17.08
CA ALA A 60 -4.70 0.38 18.18
C ALA A 60 -5.72 -0.74 17.97
N SER A 61 -6.96 -0.39 17.64
CA SER A 61 -8.02 -1.36 17.32
C SER A 61 -7.63 -2.24 16.14
N GLY A 62 -7.11 -1.64 15.07
CA GLY A 62 -6.72 -2.38 13.88
C GLY A 62 -5.54 -3.32 14.10
N LEU A 63 -4.52 -2.93 14.87
CA LEU A 63 -3.44 -3.84 15.25
C LEU A 63 -3.98 -5.03 16.03
N VAL A 64 -4.77 -4.79 17.08
CA VAL A 64 -5.36 -5.85 17.92
C VAL A 64 -6.22 -6.79 17.08
N LEU A 65 -7.17 -6.26 16.30
CA LEU A 65 -8.08 -7.06 15.49
C LEU A 65 -7.32 -7.88 14.44
N ASN A 66 -6.29 -7.33 13.80
CA ASN A 66 -5.50 -8.06 12.81
C ASN A 66 -4.72 -9.23 13.41
N PHE A 67 -4.07 -9.03 14.56
CA PHE A 67 -3.37 -10.12 15.23
C PHE A 67 -4.34 -11.18 15.77
N MET A 68 -5.45 -10.79 16.38
CA MET A 68 -6.45 -11.75 16.84
C MET A 68 -7.05 -12.56 15.68
N SER A 69 -7.24 -11.94 14.51
CA SER A 69 -7.69 -12.63 13.29
C SER A 69 -6.64 -13.59 12.75
N TYR A 70 -5.38 -13.17 12.75
CA TYR A 70 -4.26 -14.01 12.34
C TYR A 70 -4.12 -15.27 13.20
N PHE A 71 -4.30 -15.17 14.51
CA PHE A 71 -4.27 -16.33 15.42
C PHE A 71 -5.59 -17.12 15.49
N GLY A 72 -6.64 -16.68 14.78
CA GLY A 72 -7.92 -17.38 14.75
C GLY A 72 -8.78 -17.18 16.00
N PHE A 73 -8.48 -16.17 16.83
CA PHE A 73 -9.25 -15.84 18.04
C PHE A 73 -10.51 -15.00 17.75
N LEU A 74 -10.68 -14.49 16.52
CA LEU A 74 -11.84 -13.66 16.15
C LEU A 74 -12.94 -14.47 15.46
N ASN A 75 -14.18 -14.19 15.88
CA ASN A 75 -15.37 -14.64 15.18
C ASN A 75 -15.49 -13.96 13.80
N ALA A 76 -15.91 -14.71 12.78
CA ALA A 76 -16.21 -14.24 11.43
C ALA A 76 -17.10 -12.98 11.40
N ARG A 77 -18.04 -12.83 12.34
CA ARG A 77 -18.90 -11.64 12.43
C ARG A 77 -18.11 -10.38 12.79
N ILE A 78 -17.22 -10.45 13.78
CA ILE A 78 -16.41 -9.31 14.22
C ILE A 78 -15.40 -8.94 13.14
N TRP A 79 -14.79 -9.95 12.52
CA TRP A 79 -13.89 -9.74 11.39
C TRP A 79 -14.59 -9.11 10.19
N GLY A 80 -15.81 -9.55 9.87
CA GLY A 80 -16.60 -8.96 8.80
C GLY A 80 -16.92 -7.48 9.05
N LEU A 81 -17.23 -7.10 10.30
CA LEU A 81 -17.45 -5.68 10.65
C LEU A 81 -16.17 -4.85 10.49
N TRP A 82 -15.02 -5.41 10.84
CA TRP A 82 -13.72 -4.77 10.61
C TRP A 82 -13.41 -4.61 9.11
N GLU A 83 -13.67 -5.64 8.30
CA GLU A 83 -13.52 -5.58 6.84
C GLU A 83 -14.43 -4.49 6.24
N ASP A 84 -15.69 -4.39 6.68
CA ASP A 84 -16.60 -3.33 6.22
C ASP A 84 -16.10 -1.94 6.62
N PHE A 85 -15.66 -1.78 7.87
CA PHE A 85 -15.13 -0.52 8.39
C PHE A 85 -13.95 -0.04 7.57
N ILE A 86 -12.96 -0.90 7.30
CA ILE A 86 -11.82 -0.49 6.48
C ILE A 86 -12.21 -0.32 5.02
N THR A 87 -13.18 -1.07 4.49
CA THR A 87 -13.66 -0.88 3.11
C THR A 87 -14.26 0.52 2.94
N ILE A 88 -15.13 0.93 3.87
CA ILE A 88 -15.74 2.26 3.88
C ILE A 88 -14.66 3.34 4.06
N GLY A 89 -13.77 3.16 5.03
CA GLY A 89 -12.67 4.08 5.29
C GLY A 89 -11.72 4.21 4.09
N GLY A 90 -11.33 3.11 3.48
CA GLY A 90 -10.44 3.08 2.34
C GLY A 90 -11.04 3.75 1.11
N LEU A 91 -12.29 3.40 0.77
CA LEU A 91 -12.97 3.94 -0.41
C LEU A 91 -13.28 5.42 -0.30
N SER A 92 -13.49 5.94 0.92
CA SER A 92 -13.69 7.37 1.14
C SER A 92 -12.37 8.14 1.17
N VAL A 93 -11.35 7.60 1.85
CA VAL A 93 -10.05 8.26 2.02
C VAL A 93 -9.26 8.30 0.72
N LEU A 94 -9.28 7.24 -0.09
CA LEU A 94 -8.45 7.18 -1.31
C LEU A 94 -8.77 8.32 -2.28
N PRO A 95 -10.03 8.53 -2.74
CA PRO A 95 -10.38 9.64 -3.62
C PRO A 95 -10.12 11.00 -2.98
N GLN A 96 -10.35 11.12 -1.67
CA GLN A 96 -10.08 12.36 -0.95
C GLN A 96 -8.59 12.72 -0.96
N VAL A 97 -7.73 11.75 -0.67
CA VAL A 97 -6.27 11.95 -0.70
C VAL A 97 -5.79 12.26 -2.11
N MET A 98 -6.32 11.54 -3.12
CA MET A 98 -5.99 11.80 -4.52
C MET A 98 -6.31 13.25 -4.90
N TRP A 99 -7.49 13.74 -4.51
CA TRP A 99 -7.88 15.13 -4.72
C TRP A 99 -6.98 16.10 -3.96
N SER A 100 -6.82 15.92 -2.65
CA SER A 100 -6.03 16.79 -1.79
C SER A 100 -4.55 16.87 -2.19
N THR A 101 -4.02 15.87 -2.92
CA THR A 101 -2.64 15.88 -3.42
C THR A 101 -2.39 17.04 -4.39
N PHE A 102 -3.40 17.44 -5.17
CA PHE A 102 -3.26 18.46 -6.20
C PHE A 102 -3.70 19.85 -5.74
N VAL A 103 -4.12 20.03 -4.49
CA VAL A 103 -4.42 21.36 -3.93
C VAL A 103 -3.10 22.15 -3.79
N PRO A 104 -3.04 23.45 -4.18
CA PRO A 104 -4.14 24.33 -4.57
C PRO A 104 -4.40 24.43 -6.10
N TYR A 105 -3.82 23.57 -6.93
CA TYR A 105 -4.06 23.57 -8.39
C TYR A 105 -5.49 23.14 -8.74
N ILE A 106 -6.15 22.43 -7.84
CA ILE A 106 -7.58 22.15 -7.88
C ILE A 106 -8.26 22.72 -6.62
N PRO A 107 -9.59 22.98 -6.65
CA PRO A 107 -10.31 23.53 -5.51
C PRO A 107 -10.21 22.63 -4.28
N ASP A 108 -9.98 23.22 -3.11
CA ASP A 108 -10.09 22.48 -1.86
C ASP A 108 -11.54 22.03 -1.67
N SER A 109 -11.74 20.71 -1.54
CA SER A 109 -13.07 20.11 -1.49
C SER A 109 -13.03 18.76 -0.79
N ILE A 110 -14.05 18.52 0.03
CA ILE A 110 -14.33 17.22 0.68
C ILE A 110 -15.26 16.33 -0.17
N LEU A 111 -15.76 16.85 -1.31
CA LEU A 111 -16.76 16.17 -2.13
C LEU A 111 -16.30 14.79 -2.63
N PRO A 112 -15.05 14.58 -3.10
CA PRO A 112 -14.61 13.27 -3.57
C PRO A 112 -14.71 12.21 -2.47
N GLY A 113 -14.26 12.53 -1.27
CA GLY A 113 -14.37 11.63 -0.12
C GLY A 113 -15.81 11.38 0.31
N ALA A 114 -16.64 12.43 0.36
CA ALA A 114 -18.03 12.34 0.81
C ALA A 114 -18.91 11.50 -0.14
N ILE A 115 -18.74 11.67 -1.46
CA ILE A 115 -19.46 10.89 -2.47
C ILE A 115 -19.07 9.41 -2.36
N CYS A 116 -17.78 9.11 -2.29
CA CYS A 116 -17.30 7.74 -2.20
C CYS A 116 -17.62 7.10 -0.84
N LEU A 117 -17.67 7.87 0.25
CA LEU A 117 -18.17 7.41 1.56
C LEU A 117 -19.62 6.95 1.45
N THR A 118 -20.48 7.77 0.85
CA THR A 118 -21.90 7.45 0.67
C THR A 118 -22.09 6.21 -0.19
N ALA A 119 -21.34 6.12 -1.29
CA ALA A 119 -21.36 4.94 -2.16
C ALA A 119 -20.85 3.68 -1.44
N ALA A 120 -19.78 3.79 -0.65
CA ALA A 120 -19.22 2.66 0.10
C ALA A 120 -20.19 2.14 1.16
N ILE A 121 -20.84 3.04 1.92
CA ILE A 121 -21.89 2.67 2.87
C ILE A 121 -23.04 1.93 2.15
N GLY A 122 -23.49 2.47 1.01
CA GLY A 122 -24.51 1.81 0.18
C GLY A 122 -24.09 0.40 -0.28
N ALA A 123 -22.85 0.24 -0.73
CA ALA A 123 -22.30 -1.05 -1.14
C ALA A 123 -22.25 -2.06 0.01
N VAL A 124 -21.79 -1.63 1.21
CA VAL A 124 -21.78 -2.49 2.41
C VAL A 124 -23.19 -2.92 2.79
N ILE A 125 -24.16 -2.00 2.81
CA ILE A 125 -25.55 -2.32 3.14
C ILE A 125 -26.11 -3.34 2.14
N MET A 126 -25.90 -3.14 0.83
CA MET A 126 -26.35 -4.10 -0.19
C MET A 126 -25.69 -5.47 -0.04
N ALA A 127 -24.39 -5.51 0.26
CA ALA A 127 -23.66 -6.76 0.52
C ALA A 127 -24.23 -7.50 1.75
N ARG A 128 -24.48 -6.78 2.84
CA ARG A 128 -25.01 -7.36 4.09
C ARG A 128 -26.47 -7.78 4.00
N LEU A 129 -27.25 -7.15 3.13
CA LEU A 129 -28.63 -7.56 2.83
C LEU A 129 -28.71 -8.71 1.83
N GLY A 130 -27.58 -9.22 1.32
CA GLY A 130 -27.56 -10.27 0.30
C GLY A 130 -28.17 -9.85 -1.03
N LYS A 131 -28.20 -8.54 -1.32
CA LYS A 131 -28.78 -7.99 -2.56
C LYS A 131 -27.78 -7.94 -3.72
N LEU A 132 -26.50 -8.21 -3.46
CA LEU A 132 -25.49 -8.29 -4.50
C LEU A 132 -25.55 -9.67 -5.19
N SER A 133 -25.40 -9.66 -6.52
CA SER A 133 -25.17 -10.90 -7.28
C SER A 133 -23.86 -11.57 -6.86
N GLU A 134 -23.65 -12.83 -7.23
CA GLU A 134 -22.37 -13.53 -6.96
C GLU A 134 -21.16 -12.77 -7.51
N ALA A 135 -21.27 -12.23 -8.73
CA ALA A 135 -20.26 -11.37 -9.32
C ALA A 135 -20.04 -10.10 -8.49
N GLY A 136 -21.12 -9.48 -7.99
CA GLY A 136 -21.06 -8.31 -7.10
C GLY A 136 -20.40 -8.62 -5.76
N MET A 137 -20.67 -9.80 -5.17
CA MET A 137 -20.04 -10.25 -3.94
C MET A 137 -18.54 -10.54 -4.13
N LYS A 138 -18.15 -11.16 -5.26
CA LYS A 138 -16.75 -11.37 -5.61
C LYS A 138 -16.02 -10.03 -5.80
N PHE A 139 -16.65 -9.09 -6.49
CA PHE A 139 -16.12 -7.73 -6.64
C PHE A 139 -15.96 -7.04 -5.29
N TYR A 140 -17.01 -7.00 -4.46
CA TYR A 140 -16.98 -6.43 -3.12
C TYR A 140 -15.87 -7.02 -2.25
N GLY A 141 -15.72 -8.35 -2.25
CA GLY A 141 -14.65 -9.03 -1.53
C GLY A 141 -13.23 -8.64 -1.99
N GLY A 142 -13.08 -8.20 -3.24
CA GLY A 142 -11.82 -7.70 -3.80
C GLY A 142 -11.56 -6.21 -3.57
N ILE A 143 -12.62 -5.38 -3.44
CA ILE A 143 -12.51 -3.93 -3.26
C ILE A 143 -11.55 -3.59 -2.13
N PHE A 144 -11.76 -4.18 -0.96
CA PHE A 144 -10.97 -3.91 0.23
C PHE A 144 -9.46 -4.00 -0.03
N GLY A 145 -9.03 -5.12 -0.61
CA GLY A 145 -7.64 -5.36 -0.92
C GLY A 145 -7.08 -4.40 -1.96
N TRP A 146 -7.85 -4.13 -3.02
CA TRP A 146 -7.42 -3.22 -4.08
C TRP A 146 -7.33 -1.78 -3.58
N THR A 147 -8.27 -1.35 -2.75
CA THR A 147 -8.22 -0.03 -2.10
C THR A 147 -7.00 0.09 -1.17
N ALA A 148 -6.69 -0.95 -0.40
CA ALA A 148 -5.45 -0.98 0.41
C ALA A 148 -4.20 -0.80 -0.45
N THR A 149 -4.15 -1.52 -1.58
CA THR A 149 -3.05 -1.47 -2.54
C THR A 149 -2.94 -0.09 -3.19
N LEU A 150 -4.05 0.50 -3.64
CA LEU A 150 -4.08 1.83 -4.24
C LEU A 150 -3.69 2.94 -3.26
N LEU A 151 -4.14 2.86 -2.00
CA LEU A 151 -3.69 3.78 -0.95
C LEU A 151 -2.17 3.71 -0.75
N PHE A 152 -1.63 2.49 -0.75
CA PHE A 152 -0.19 2.28 -0.66
C PHE A 152 0.55 2.85 -1.89
N MET A 153 0.03 2.59 -3.10
CA MET A 153 0.57 3.09 -4.37
C MET A 153 0.49 4.62 -4.49
N TRP A 154 -0.48 5.26 -3.86
CA TRP A 154 -0.62 6.72 -3.93
C TRP A 154 0.45 7.46 -3.11
N MET A 155 1.09 6.79 -2.15
CA MET A 155 2.15 7.38 -1.33
C MET A 155 3.31 7.96 -2.16
N PRO A 156 3.96 7.22 -3.08
CA PRO A 156 4.98 7.79 -3.94
C PRO A 156 4.45 8.93 -4.81
N VAL A 157 3.22 8.85 -5.32
CA VAL A 157 2.65 9.90 -6.19
C VAL A 157 2.60 11.23 -5.45
N SER A 158 2.02 11.25 -4.26
CA SER A 158 1.95 12.46 -3.42
C SER A 158 3.32 13.00 -3.02
N GLN A 159 4.28 12.13 -2.73
CA GLN A 159 5.65 12.52 -2.42
C GLN A 159 6.34 13.14 -3.65
N MET A 160 6.29 12.46 -4.80
CA MET A 160 6.89 12.94 -6.05
C MET A 160 6.29 14.26 -6.51
N TRP A 161 4.97 14.40 -6.42
CA TRP A 161 4.28 15.67 -6.70
C TRP A 161 4.82 16.80 -5.82
N THR A 162 4.91 16.57 -4.51
CA THR A 162 5.45 17.55 -3.56
C THR A 162 6.91 17.92 -3.88
N ASN A 163 7.72 16.94 -4.30
CA ASN A 163 9.12 17.15 -4.68
C ASN A 163 9.28 17.94 -5.98
N ILE A 164 8.39 17.72 -6.96
CA ILE A 164 8.38 18.48 -8.23
C ILE A 164 8.06 19.95 -7.95
N LEU A 165 7.09 20.21 -7.08
CA LEU A 165 6.69 21.57 -6.70
C LEU A 165 7.74 22.28 -5.85
N ASN A 166 8.45 21.54 -5.00
CA ASN A 166 9.48 22.08 -4.12
C ASN A 166 10.76 21.25 -4.24
N PRO A 167 11.61 21.48 -5.26
CA PRO A 167 12.81 20.68 -5.50
C PRO A 167 13.82 20.69 -4.34
N SER A 168 13.78 21.70 -3.47
CA SER A 168 14.58 21.75 -2.23
C SER A 168 14.26 20.58 -1.28
N ASN A 169 13.03 20.06 -1.29
CA ASN A 169 12.61 18.95 -0.44
C ASN A 169 13.32 17.64 -0.79
N ILE A 170 13.78 17.48 -2.03
CA ILE A 170 14.50 16.27 -2.47
C ILE A 170 15.77 16.07 -1.64
N LYS A 171 16.44 17.14 -1.21
CA LYS A 171 17.63 17.05 -0.35
C LYS A 171 17.33 16.49 1.05
N GLY A 172 16.08 16.58 1.50
CA GLY A 172 15.62 16.00 2.77
C GLY A 172 15.32 14.50 2.68
N LEU A 173 15.33 13.91 1.48
CA LEU A 173 15.09 12.48 1.31
C LEU A 173 16.38 11.69 1.59
N SER A 174 16.26 10.70 2.46
CA SER A 174 17.34 9.75 2.71
C SER A 174 17.45 8.76 1.54
N ALA A 175 18.59 8.79 0.85
CA ALA A 175 18.94 7.81 -0.19
C ALA A 175 18.88 6.37 0.33
N MET A 176 19.34 6.14 1.56
CA MET A 176 19.27 4.82 2.18
C MET A 176 17.84 4.38 2.47
N SER A 177 16.95 5.29 2.87
CA SER A 177 15.54 4.95 3.06
C SER A 177 14.87 4.57 1.74
N MET A 178 15.19 5.28 0.65
CA MET A 178 14.67 4.95 -0.69
C MET A 178 15.22 3.61 -1.19
N PHE A 179 16.51 3.34 -0.96
CA PHE A 179 17.14 2.07 -1.29
C PHE A 179 16.54 0.91 -0.50
N LEU A 180 16.39 1.04 0.83
CA LEU A 180 15.74 0.04 1.68
C LEU A 180 14.28 -0.21 1.26
N ALA A 181 13.56 0.84 0.88
CA ALA A 181 12.20 0.70 0.37
C ALA A 181 12.18 -0.04 -0.98
N MET A 182 13.13 0.25 -1.87
CA MET A 182 13.30 -0.46 -3.15
C MET A 182 13.60 -1.94 -2.92
N THR A 183 14.60 -2.26 -2.09
CA THR A 183 15.01 -3.65 -1.83
C THR A 183 13.93 -4.42 -1.08
N GLY A 184 13.33 -3.82 -0.05
CA GLY A 184 12.28 -4.46 0.75
C GLY A 184 11.06 -4.85 -0.09
N ASN A 185 10.57 -3.94 -0.94
CA ASN A 185 9.46 -4.25 -1.85
C ASN A 185 9.90 -5.17 -3.01
N GLY A 186 11.12 -5.00 -3.52
CA GLY A 186 11.67 -5.84 -4.57
C GLY A 186 11.75 -7.31 -4.14
N LEU A 187 12.17 -7.58 -2.91
CA LEU A 187 12.21 -8.94 -2.36
C LEU A 187 10.82 -9.59 -2.32
N MET A 188 9.75 -8.80 -2.12
CA MET A 188 8.37 -9.32 -2.12
C MET A 188 7.88 -9.73 -3.52
N LEU A 189 8.52 -9.26 -4.61
CA LEU A 189 8.15 -9.65 -5.98
C LEU A 189 8.28 -11.16 -6.21
N ALA A 190 9.34 -11.78 -5.69
CA ALA A 190 9.54 -13.21 -5.83
C ALA A 190 8.43 -14.01 -5.12
N ARG A 191 8.04 -13.59 -3.90
CA ARG A 191 6.95 -14.24 -3.15
C ARG A 191 5.61 -14.08 -3.85
N THR A 192 5.30 -12.88 -4.34
CA THR A 192 4.01 -12.57 -4.98
C THR A 192 3.83 -13.29 -6.31
N LEU A 193 4.91 -13.42 -7.10
CA LEU A 193 4.93 -14.26 -8.30
C LEU A 193 4.64 -15.72 -7.96
N LEU A 194 5.35 -16.28 -6.96
CA LEU A 194 5.22 -17.69 -6.57
C LEU A 194 3.80 -18.07 -6.14
N ILE A 195 3.11 -17.20 -5.40
CA ILE A 195 1.73 -17.45 -4.93
C ILE A 195 0.64 -16.91 -5.85
N ARG A 196 1.02 -16.35 -7.02
CA ARG A 196 0.12 -15.73 -8.00
C ARG A 196 -0.80 -14.66 -7.40
N ASP A 197 -0.24 -13.78 -6.57
CA ASP A 197 -0.98 -12.68 -5.97
C ASP A 197 -0.77 -11.38 -6.76
N LEU A 198 -1.63 -11.15 -7.76
CA LEU A 198 -1.55 -9.99 -8.65
C LEU A 198 -1.62 -8.67 -7.88
N MET A 199 -2.44 -8.61 -6.84
CA MET A 199 -2.70 -7.37 -6.12
C MET A 199 -1.50 -6.99 -5.27
N TRP A 200 -0.94 -7.95 -4.52
CA TRP A 200 0.29 -7.73 -3.79
C TRP A 200 1.48 -7.48 -4.74
N PHE A 201 1.57 -8.20 -5.86
CA PHE A 201 2.59 -7.95 -6.88
C PHE A 201 2.52 -6.51 -7.41
N THR A 202 1.33 -6.02 -7.74
CA THR A 202 1.13 -4.66 -8.25
C THR A 202 1.62 -3.62 -7.24
N GLY A 203 1.22 -3.75 -5.97
CA GLY A 203 1.67 -2.83 -4.92
C GLY A 203 3.19 -2.89 -4.69
N ALA A 204 3.77 -4.09 -4.67
CA ALA A 204 5.21 -4.28 -4.48
C ALA A 204 6.02 -3.73 -5.67
N ALA A 205 5.59 -4.01 -6.90
CA ALA A 205 6.25 -3.53 -8.12
C ALA A 205 6.20 -2.01 -8.21
N TRP A 206 5.01 -1.43 -7.96
CA TRP A 206 4.83 0.01 -7.96
C TRP A 206 5.75 0.72 -6.96
N THR A 207 5.82 0.23 -5.73
CA THR A 207 6.66 0.85 -4.69
C THR A 207 8.14 0.60 -4.96
N THR A 208 8.52 -0.55 -5.51
CA THR A 208 9.91 -0.81 -5.94
C THR A 208 10.35 0.19 -7.00
N ILE A 209 9.51 0.42 -8.02
CA ILE A 209 9.84 1.28 -9.16
C ILE A 209 9.68 2.76 -8.83
N PHE A 210 8.53 3.21 -8.34
CA PHE A 210 8.23 4.63 -8.16
C PHE A 210 8.73 5.17 -6.82
N TYR A 211 8.46 4.46 -5.72
CA TYR A 211 8.88 4.94 -4.40
C TYR A 211 10.37 4.72 -4.14
N GLY A 212 10.91 3.57 -4.53
CA GLY A 212 12.31 3.23 -4.37
C GLY A 212 13.18 3.82 -5.46
N TRP A 213 13.21 3.15 -6.62
CA TRP A 213 14.10 3.50 -7.73
C TRP A 213 13.85 4.90 -8.29
N GLY A 214 12.59 5.32 -8.44
CA GLY A 214 12.21 6.63 -8.98
C GLY A 214 12.71 7.78 -8.12
N ASN A 215 12.59 7.70 -6.80
CA ASN A 215 13.17 8.71 -5.91
C ASN A 215 14.70 8.67 -5.91
N LEU A 216 15.34 7.49 -6.06
CA LEU A 216 16.79 7.42 -6.26
C LEU A 216 17.23 8.10 -7.55
N LEU A 217 16.49 7.93 -8.65
CA LEU A 217 16.74 8.62 -9.91
C LEU A 217 16.61 10.14 -9.73
N CYS A 218 15.58 10.63 -9.02
CA CYS A 218 15.46 12.05 -8.70
C CYS A 218 16.65 12.57 -7.88
N LEU A 219 17.07 11.82 -6.85
CA LEU A 219 18.24 12.17 -6.03
C LEU A 219 19.53 12.22 -6.86
N TYR A 220 19.68 11.32 -7.84
CA TYR A 220 20.82 11.31 -8.76
C TYR A 220 20.81 12.53 -9.69
N ILE A 221 19.68 12.82 -10.33
CA ILE A 221 19.51 14.00 -11.20
C ILE A 221 19.77 15.30 -10.43
N CYS A 222 19.39 15.36 -9.15
CA CYS A 222 19.64 16.51 -8.27
C CYS A 222 21.05 16.55 -7.68
N ASN A 223 21.97 15.66 -8.09
CA ASN A 223 23.34 15.54 -7.59
C ASN A 223 23.44 15.33 -6.06
N THR A 224 22.45 14.65 -5.45
CA THR A 224 22.44 14.34 -4.01
C THR A 224 23.14 13.00 -3.71
N ILE A 225 23.21 12.10 -4.69
CA ILE A 225 23.85 10.77 -4.56
C ILE A 225 24.89 10.57 -5.66
N SER A 226 25.87 9.70 -5.41
CA SER A 226 26.92 9.40 -6.39
C SER A 226 26.41 8.53 -7.54
N GLN A 227 27.10 8.61 -8.68
CA GLN A 227 26.80 7.80 -9.87
C GLN A 227 26.98 6.30 -9.57
N GLU A 228 28.01 5.94 -8.81
CA GLU A 228 28.31 4.55 -8.46
C GLU A 228 27.17 3.96 -7.64
N PHE A 229 26.67 4.70 -6.65
CA PHE A 229 25.55 4.26 -5.82
C PHE A 229 24.29 4.05 -6.67
N PHE A 230 23.94 4.99 -7.53
CA PHE A 230 22.76 4.89 -8.39
C PHE A 230 22.86 3.72 -9.38
N LEU A 231 24.02 3.54 -10.02
CA LEU A 231 24.25 2.42 -10.95
C LEU A 231 24.24 1.07 -10.24
N ALA A 232 24.86 0.95 -9.06
CA ALA A 232 24.82 -0.26 -8.25
C ALA A 232 23.39 -0.62 -7.83
N ALA A 233 22.61 0.37 -7.38
CA ALA A 233 21.20 0.17 -7.02
C ALA A 233 20.35 -0.29 -8.21
N THR A 234 20.53 0.35 -9.38
CA THR A 234 19.76 0.04 -10.60
C THR A 234 20.11 -1.34 -11.16
N THR A 235 21.40 -1.65 -11.25
CA THR A 235 21.87 -2.96 -11.73
C THR A 235 21.47 -4.09 -10.78
N GLY A 236 21.59 -3.87 -9.47
CA GLY A 236 21.13 -4.81 -8.44
C GLY A 236 19.63 -5.09 -8.53
N LEU A 237 18.81 -4.04 -8.73
CA LEU A 237 17.37 -4.20 -8.92
C LEU A 237 17.05 -5.02 -10.19
N ALA A 238 17.67 -4.68 -11.32
CA ALA A 238 17.44 -5.39 -12.59
C ALA A 238 17.85 -6.87 -12.48
N ALA A 239 19.01 -7.16 -11.87
CA ALA A 239 19.48 -8.50 -11.61
C ALA A 239 18.52 -9.29 -10.71
N TRP A 240 17.99 -8.66 -9.65
CA TRP A 240 17.03 -9.29 -8.75
C TRP A 240 15.70 -9.62 -9.45
N ILE A 241 15.14 -8.70 -10.25
CA ILE A 241 13.91 -8.95 -11.00
C ILE A 241 14.11 -10.10 -11.99
N GLY A 242 15.21 -10.09 -12.74
CA GLY A 242 15.55 -11.18 -13.67
C GLY A 242 15.69 -12.52 -12.95
N PHE A 243 16.37 -12.54 -11.80
CA PHE A 243 16.51 -13.74 -10.97
C PHE A 243 15.15 -14.24 -10.44
N ALA A 244 14.28 -13.35 -9.96
CA ALA A 244 12.96 -13.71 -9.44
C ALA A 244 12.09 -14.37 -10.53
N LEU A 245 12.06 -13.78 -11.73
CA LEU A 245 11.32 -14.33 -12.88
C LEU A 245 11.89 -15.70 -13.29
N TRP A 246 13.22 -15.81 -13.43
CA TRP A 246 13.87 -17.06 -13.80
C TRP A 246 13.62 -18.18 -12.79
N ARG A 247 13.70 -17.87 -11.48
CA ARG A 247 13.42 -18.84 -10.42
C ARG A 247 11.97 -19.29 -10.44
N ASP A 248 11.02 -18.39 -10.65
CA ASP A 248 9.61 -18.72 -10.72
C ASP A 248 9.29 -19.61 -11.94
N THR A 249 9.84 -19.28 -13.11
CA THR A 249 9.81 -20.11 -14.32
C THR A 249 10.36 -21.50 -14.06
N SER A 250 11.50 -21.60 -13.37
CA SER A 250 12.14 -22.89 -13.06
C SER A 250 11.30 -23.75 -12.10
N VAL A 251 10.65 -23.13 -11.12
CA VAL A 251 9.80 -23.84 -10.14
C VAL A 251 8.52 -24.38 -10.79
N HIS A 252 7.94 -23.64 -11.73
CA HIS A 252 6.70 -24.03 -12.41
C HIS A 252 6.92 -24.75 -13.75
N GLY A 253 8.17 -24.90 -14.20
CA GLY A 253 8.51 -25.60 -15.44
C GLY A 253 8.03 -24.88 -16.70
N TYR A 254 7.97 -23.54 -16.70
CA TYR A 254 7.54 -22.79 -17.87
C TYR A 254 8.64 -22.69 -18.93
N ASP A 255 8.25 -22.66 -20.21
CA ASP A 255 9.17 -22.53 -21.34
C ASP A 255 9.71 -21.11 -21.55
N SER A 256 9.13 -20.11 -20.88
CA SER A 256 9.45 -18.69 -21.04
C SER A 256 9.58 -17.95 -19.70
N PRO A 257 10.54 -17.02 -19.58
CA PRO A 257 10.69 -16.16 -18.40
C PRO A 257 9.55 -15.13 -18.24
N PHE A 258 8.74 -14.93 -19.27
CA PHE A 258 7.58 -14.03 -19.23
C PHE A 258 6.28 -14.74 -18.83
N ARG A 259 6.25 -16.07 -18.93
CA ARG A 259 5.07 -16.87 -18.58
C ARG A 259 4.59 -16.66 -17.14
N PRO A 260 5.47 -16.51 -16.13
CA PRO A 260 5.07 -16.09 -14.79
C PRO A 260 4.15 -14.87 -14.72
N LEU A 261 4.42 -13.85 -15.55
CA LEU A 261 3.67 -12.60 -15.57
C LEU A 261 2.33 -12.76 -16.30
N GLU A 262 2.31 -13.54 -17.38
CA GLU A 262 1.06 -13.87 -18.07
C GLU A 262 0.09 -14.61 -17.14
N GLU A 263 0.58 -15.63 -16.45
CA GLU A 263 -0.19 -16.46 -15.52
C GLU A 263 -0.67 -15.64 -14.30
N LEU A 264 0.13 -14.68 -13.85
CA LEU A 264 -0.26 -13.75 -12.78
C LEU A 264 -1.43 -12.84 -13.19
N VAL A 265 -1.41 -12.34 -14.44
CA VAL A 265 -2.40 -11.35 -14.93
C VAL A 265 -3.68 -12.04 -15.43
N PHE A 266 -3.53 -13.12 -16.20
CA PHE A 266 -4.63 -13.79 -16.88
C PHE A 266 -5.13 -15.04 -16.15
N GLY A 267 -4.43 -15.47 -15.09
CA GLY A 267 -4.68 -16.74 -14.43
C GLY A 267 -4.11 -17.93 -15.20
N SER A 268 -4.11 -19.11 -14.57
CA SER A 268 -3.71 -20.33 -15.25
C SER A 268 -4.70 -20.70 -16.34
N ARG A 269 -4.20 -20.83 -17.56
CA ARG A 269 -4.95 -21.46 -18.65
C ARG A 269 -5.03 -22.96 -18.46
#